data_AF-A0A1H1P8D1-F1
#
_entry.id   AF-A0A1H1P8D1-F1
#
_cell.length_a   1.000
_cell.length_b   1.000
_cell.length_c   1.000
_cell.angle_alpha   90.00
_cell.angle_beta   90.00
_cell.angle_gamma   90.00
#
_symmetry.space_group_name_H-M   'P 1'
#
loop_
_entity.id
_entity.type
_entity.pdbx_description
1 polymer ?
#
loop_
_entity_poly.entity_id
_entity_poly.type
_entity_poly.pdbx_seq_one_letter_code
_entity_poly.pdbx_strand_id
1 'polypeptide(L)'
;MTNRLRTEVQEEEEAEKQLIVEEKPRKKEIPDNVFTQFFSKGFISTEAATNALPFVLYVALLGMLYIGNRHLAEKNIHDIDKITKEVKELSWDYKSTKADLAFKSTLSEVKKRVDTLSLGIKETMQPPQKITVKEGEQ
;
A
#
# COMPACT_ATOMS: atom_id res chain seq x y z
N MET A 1 23.28 -27.56 -82.17
CA MET A 1 24.21 -28.02 -81.11
C MET A 1 23.76 -27.37 -79.80
N THR A 2 23.31 -28.16 -78.86
CA THR A 2 22.78 -27.70 -77.57
C THR A 2 23.95 -27.39 -76.65
N ASN A 3 24.04 -26.16 -76.16
CA ASN A 3 25.16 -25.69 -75.34
C ASN A 3 24.91 -26.04 -73.86
N ARG A 4 25.58 -27.10 -73.37
CA ARG A 4 25.50 -27.57 -71.97
C ARG A 4 25.90 -26.50 -70.95
N LEU A 5 26.82 -25.62 -71.31
CA LEU A 5 27.32 -24.55 -70.43
C LEU A 5 26.25 -23.53 -70.04
N ARG A 6 25.24 -23.30 -70.91
CA ARG A 6 24.16 -22.34 -70.61
C ARG A 6 23.09 -22.95 -69.71
N THR A 7 22.97 -24.27 -69.69
CA THR A 7 22.05 -25.00 -68.81
C THR A 7 22.61 -25.09 -67.39
N GLU A 8 23.92 -25.34 -67.25
CA GLU A 8 24.60 -25.40 -65.95
C GLU A 8 24.63 -24.02 -65.24
N VAL A 9 24.91 -22.93 -65.96
CA VAL A 9 24.85 -21.55 -65.40
C VAL A 9 23.42 -21.14 -65.02
N GLN A 10 22.42 -21.67 -65.71
CA GLN A 10 21.02 -21.39 -65.42
C GLN A 10 20.51 -22.22 -64.23
N GLU A 11 21.00 -23.45 -64.06
CA GLU A 11 20.78 -24.28 -62.87
C GLU A 11 21.52 -23.73 -61.65
N GLU A 12 22.73 -23.17 -61.80
CA GLU A 12 23.47 -22.48 -60.73
C GLU A 12 22.82 -21.15 -60.34
N GLU A 13 22.35 -20.34 -61.31
CA GLU A 13 21.58 -19.12 -61.01
C GLU A 13 20.23 -19.43 -60.37
N GLU A 14 19.55 -20.51 -60.78
CA GLU A 14 18.30 -20.96 -60.16
C GLU A 14 18.55 -21.58 -58.79
N ALA A 15 19.67 -22.28 -58.57
CA ALA A 15 20.09 -22.79 -57.26
C ALA A 15 20.51 -21.65 -56.32
N GLU A 16 21.22 -20.63 -56.80
CA GLU A 16 21.54 -19.42 -56.03
C GLU A 16 20.29 -18.57 -55.75
N LYS A 17 19.37 -18.43 -56.71
CA LYS A 17 18.06 -17.78 -56.49
C LYS A 17 17.16 -18.59 -55.55
N GLN A 18 17.23 -19.92 -55.55
CA GLN A 18 16.53 -20.78 -54.59
C GLN A 18 17.22 -20.78 -53.21
N LEU A 19 18.55 -20.67 -53.14
CA LEU A 19 19.33 -20.53 -51.90
C LEU A 19 19.19 -19.16 -51.25
N ILE A 20 18.93 -18.10 -52.04
CA ILE A 20 18.71 -16.72 -51.54
C ILE A 20 17.22 -16.45 -51.27
N VAL A 21 16.30 -17.30 -51.73
CA VAL A 21 14.84 -17.16 -51.51
C VAL A 21 14.30 -18.32 -50.67
N GLU A 22 14.84 -18.54 -49.47
CA GLU A 22 14.03 -19.04 -48.35
C GLU A 22 14.65 -18.79 -46.97
N GLU A 23 14.84 -17.53 -46.60
CA GLU A 23 14.62 -17.14 -45.19
C GLU A 23 13.22 -16.52 -45.08
N LYS A 24 12.21 -17.39 -45.02
CA LYS A 24 10.92 -17.01 -44.45
C LYS A 24 11.22 -16.46 -43.05
N PRO A 25 10.92 -15.18 -42.73
CA PRO A 25 11.10 -14.70 -41.38
C PRO A 25 10.19 -15.59 -40.51
N ARG A 26 10.79 -16.42 -39.66
CA ARG A 26 10.07 -17.24 -38.70
C ARG A 26 9.17 -16.29 -37.91
N LYS A 27 7.89 -16.25 -38.27
CA LYS A 27 6.87 -15.56 -37.51
C LYS A 27 6.88 -16.23 -36.16
N LYS A 28 7.57 -15.62 -35.19
CA LYS A 28 7.37 -15.95 -33.79
C LYS A 28 5.89 -15.68 -33.57
N GLU A 29 5.12 -16.74 -33.43
CA GLU A 29 3.69 -16.68 -33.16
C GLU A 29 3.56 -16.01 -31.78
N ILE A 30 3.47 -14.68 -31.81
CA ILE A 30 3.09 -13.91 -30.65
C ILE A 30 1.69 -14.40 -30.34
N PRO A 31 1.41 -14.87 -29.11
CA PRO A 31 0.14 -15.53 -28.80
C PRO A 31 -1.03 -14.64 -29.24
N ASP A 32 -2.11 -15.28 -29.68
CA ASP A 32 -3.38 -14.66 -30.10
C ASP A 32 -4.07 -13.96 -28.91
N ASN A 33 -3.40 -12.94 -28.38
CA ASN A 33 -3.93 -12.07 -27.37
C ASN A 33 -4.64 -10.95 -28.11
N VAL A 34 -5.85 -10.62 -27.66
CA VAL A 34 -6.67 -9.53 -28.20
C VAL A 34 -5.85 -8.25 -28.45
N PHE A 35 -4.90 -7.94 -27.58
CA PHE A 35 -3.96 -6.82 -27.72
C PHE A 35 -3.10 -6.88 -28.98
N THR A 36 -2.53 -8.04 -29.32
CA THR A 36 -1.66 -8.17 -30.50
C THR A 36 -2.48 -8.13 -31.79
N GLN A 37 -3.73 -8.59 -31.78
CA GLN A 37 -4.64 -8.47 -32.93
C GLN A 37 -5.06 -7.02 -33.19
N PHE A 38 -5.29 -6.22 -32.14
CA PHE A 38 -5.63 -4.79 -32.29
C PHE A 38 -4.44 -3.94 -32.77
N PHE A 39 -3.20 -4.28 -32.39
CA PHE A 39 -2.00 -3.53 -32.80
C PHE A 39 -1.38 -4.00 -34.13
N SER A 40 -1.47 -5.30 -34.46
CA SER A 40 -0.82 -5.87 -35.66
C SER A 40 -1.68 -5.80 -36.92
N LYS A 41 -3.00 -5.85 -36.77
CA LYS A 41 -3.94 -5.79 -37.88
C LYS A 41 -4.47 -4.37 -37.91
N GLY A 42 -3.96 -3.54 -38.82
CA GLY A 42 -4.36 -2.14 -39.04
C GLY A 42 -5.84 -1.98 -39.37
N PHE A 43 -6.70 -2.21 -38.39
CA PHE A 43 -8.15 -2.23 -38.51
C PHE A 43 -8.76 -0.83 -38.35
N ILE A 44 -7.94 0.17 -38.06
CA ILE A 44 -8.36 1.55 -37.85
C ILE A 44 -7.99 2.34 -39.11
N SER A 45 -9.01 2.65 -39.94
CA SER A 45 -8.90 3.66 -41.00
C SER A 45 -8.30 4.95 -40.44
N THR A 46 -7.49 5.67 -41.19
CA THR A 46 -6.86 6.95 -40.76
C THR A 46 -7.88 7.93 -40.18
N GLU A 47 -9.10 7.96 -40.74
CA GLU A 47 -10.21 8.78 -40.26
C GLU A 47 -10.75 8.31 -38.89
N ALA A 48 -10.82 7.00 -38.66
CA ALA A 48 -11.20 6.44 -37.36
C ALA A 48 -10.11 6.62 -36.30
N ALA A 49 -8.83 6.59 -36.69
CA ALA A 49 -7.70 6.79 -35.79
C ALA A 49 -7.67 8.22 -35.25
N THR A 50 -7.86 9.21 -36.12
CA THR A 50 -7.89 10.62 -35.74
C THR A 50 -9.09 10.92 -34.83
N ASN A 51 -10.25 10.32 -35.09
CA ASN A 51 -11.44 10.47 -34.24
C ASN A 51 -11.33 9.76 -32.88
N ALA A 52 -10.59 8.64 -32.81
CA ALA A 52 -10.37 7.89 -31.56
C ALA A 52 -9.20 8.45 -30.72
N LEU A 53 -8.31 9.25 -31.30
CA LEU A 53 -7.16 9.85 -30.63
C LEU A 53 -7.51 10.62 -29.34
N PRO A 54 -8.52 11.53 -29.30
CA PRO A 54 -8.90 12.22 -28.06
C PRO A 54 -9.42 11.24 -26.99
N PHE A 55 -10.08 10.15 -27.37
CA PHE A 55 -10.56 9.13 -26.44
C PHE A 55 -9.41 8.33 -25.80
N VAL A 56 -8.41 7.95 -26.59
CA VAL A 56 -7.21 7.26 -26.06
C VAL A 56 -6.44 8.15 -25.10
N LEU A 57 -6.28 9.44 -25.43
CA LEU A 57 -5.65 10.41 -24.54
C LEU A 57 -6.42 10.59 -23.24
N TYR A 58 -7.76 10.59 -23.29
CA TYR A 58 -8.60 10.65 -22.10
C TYR A 58 -8.41 9.43 -21.18
N VAL A 59 -8.37 8.22 -21.75
CA VAL A 59 -8.10 7.00 -20.98
C VAL A 59 -6.67 7.00 -20.41
N ALA A 60 -5.69 7.46 -21.19
CA ALA A 60 -4.31 7.59 -20.70
C ALA A 60 -4.21 8.60 -19.54
N LEU A 61 -4.93 9.72 -19.61
CA LEU A 61 -5.02 10.69 -18.53
C LEU A 61 -5.64 10.07 -17.27
N LEU A 62 -6.75 9.34 -17.41
CA LEU A 62 -7.36 8.60 -16.30
C LEU A 62 -6.39 7.56 -15.70
N GLY A 63 -5.64 6.87 -16.55
CA GLY A 63 -4.59 5.94 -16.11
C GLY A 63 -3.49 6.65 -15.32
N MET A 64 -3.06 7.83 -15.75
CA MET A 64 -2.08 8.65 -15.04
C MET A 64 -2.61 9.11 -13.68
N LEU A 65 -3.86 9.59 -13.61
CA LEU A 65 -4.51 9.95 -12.36
C LEU A 65 -4.64 8.75 -11.41
N TYR A 66 -4.95 7.57 -11.95
CA TYR A 66 -5.03 6.34 -11.16
C TYR A 66 -3.68 5.96 -10.54
N ILE A 67 -2.60 6.01 -11.31
CA ILE A 67 -1.24 5.74 -10.80
C ILE A 67 -0.85 6.78 -9.75
N GLY A 68 -1.18 8.06 -9.97
CA GLY A 68 -0.97 9.13 -8.99
C GLY A 68 -1.70 8.86 -7.67
N ASN A 69 -2.99 8.54 -7.73
CA ASN A 69 -3.79 8.21 -6.55
C ASN A 69 -3.28 6.97 -5.82
N ARG A 70 -2.82 5.96 -6.56
CA ARG A 70 -2.21 4.75 -5.97
C ARG A 70 -0.98 5.09 -5.13
N HIS A 71 -0.11 5.97 -5.61
CA HIS A 71 1.08 6.36 -4.87
C HIS A 71 0.75 7.16 -3.60
N LEU A 72 -0.31 7.97 -3.62
CA LEU A 72 -0.82 8.64 -2.43
C LEU A 72 -1.38 7.65 -1.40
N ALA A 73 -2.15 6.65 -1.85
CA ALA A 73 -2.69 5.61 -0.98
C ALA A 73 -1.58 4.81 -0.28
N GLU A 74 -0.50 4.49 -1.00
CA GLU A 74 0.67 3.79 -0.45
C GLU A 74 1.42 4.63 0.60
N LYS A 75 1.56 5.95 0.39
CA LYS A 75 2.14 6.82 1.43
C LYS A 75 1.26 6.86 2.67
N ASN A 76 -0.05 7.04 2.48
CA ASN A 76 -1.00 7.11 3.57
C ASN A 76 -1.03 5.81 4.39
N ILE A 77 -0.92 4.63 3.76
CA ILE A 77 -0.90 3.36 4.52
C ILE A 77 0.33 3.27 5.43
N HIS A 78 1.49 3.72 4.93
CA HIS A 78 2.72 3.72 5.71
C HIS A 78 2.62 4.70 6.90
N ASP A 79 2.05 5.88 6.67
CA ASP A 79 1.87 6.88 7.73
C ASP A 79 0.87 6.40 8.80
N ILE A 80 -0.21 5.73 8.38
CA ILE A 80 -1.16 5.09 9.30
C ILE A 80 -0.45 4.06 10.18
N ASP A 81 0.40 3.21 9.61
CA ASP A 81 1.12 2.17 10.36
C ASP A 81 2.06 2.79 11.41
N LYS A 82 2.78 3.87 11.04
CA LYS A 82 3.65 4.61 11.97
C LYS A 82 2.86 5.22 13.12
N ILE A 83 1.82 5.99 12.80
CA ILE A 83 0.98 6.67 13.80
C ILE A 83 0.31 5.63 14.71
N THR A 84 -0.17 4.52 14.16
CA THR A 84 -0.77 3.43 14.95
C THR A 84 0.21 2.85 15.95
N LYS A 85 1.48 2.68 15.56
CA LYS A 85 2.53 2.21 16.47
C LYS A 85 2.80 3.22 17.58
N GLU A 86 2.94 4.50 17.25
CA GLU A 86 3.14 5.58 18.22
C GLU A 86 1.99 5.67 19.24
N VAL A 87 0.74 5.63 18.76
CA VAL A 87 -0.46 5.64 19.62
C VAL A 87 -0.47 4.43 20.55
N LYS A 88 -0.05 3.25 20.06
CA LYS A 88 0.05 2.05 20.88
C LYS A 88 1.09 2.21 21.98
N GLU A 89 2.30 2.67 21.65
CA GLU A 89 3.37 2.94 22.61
C GLU A 89 2.92 3.95 23.68
N LEU A 90 2.35 5.08 23.27
CA LEU A 90 1.84 6.10 24.19
C LEU A 90 0.72 5.56 25.10
N SER A 91 -0.13 4.68 24.58
CA SER A 91 -1.18 4.02 25.36
C SER A 91 -0.62 3.07 26.41
N TRP A 92 0.51 2.41 26.15
CA TRP A 92 1.18 1.57 27.14
C TRP A 92 1.77 2.42 28.28
N ASP A 93 2.44 3.53 27.93
CA ASP A 93 2.99 4.47 28.92
C ASP A 93 1.90 5.07 29.81
N TYR A 94 0.78 5.48 29.21
CA TYR A 94 -0.38 5.96 29.96
C TYR A 94 -0.92 4.91 30.92
N LYS A 95 -1.09 3.66 30.47
CA LYS A 95 -1.60 2.58 31.33
C LYS A 95 -0.63 2.27 32.48
N SER A 96 0.66 2.23 32.20
CA SER A 96 1.70 1.97 33.20
C SER A 96 1.72 3.07 34.26
N THR A 97 1.84 4.33 33.84
CA THR A 97 1.85 5.49 34.76
C THR A 97 0.56 5.63 35.56
N LYS A 98 -0.59 5.32 34.95
CA LYS A 98 -1.88 5.28 35.66
C LYS A 98 -1.94 4.18 36.69
N ALA A 99 -1.42 2.99 36.38
CA ALA A 99 -1.34 1.88 37.33
C ALA A 99 -0.42 2.24 38.52
N ASP A 100 0.73 2.84 38.25
CA ASP A 100 1.65 3.33 39.29
C ASP A 100 1.01 4.40 40.16
N LEU A 101 0.26 5.34 39.55
CA LEU A 101 -0.48 6.36 40.29
C LEU A 101 -1.54 5.70 41.18
N ALA A 102 -2.33 4.78 40.63
CA ALA A 102 -3.37 4.06 41.35
C ALA A 102 -2.80 3.31 42.56
N PHE A 103 -1.68 2.59 42.37
CA PHE A 103 -0.96 1.90 43.44
C PHE A 103 -0.52 2.88 44.53
N LYS A 104 0.15 3.98 44.15
CA LYS A 104 0.60 5.02 45.10
C LYS A 104 -0.56 5.72 45.82
N SER A 105 -1.72 5.83 45.20
CA SER A 105 -2.93 6.43 45.79
C SER A 105 -3.74 5.46 46.65
N THR A 106 -3.32 4.19 46.76
CA THR A 106 -4.01 3.22 47.63
C THR A 106 -3.79 3.59 49.10
N LEU A 107 -4.86 3.57 49.90
CA LEU A 107 -4.85 3.96 51.33
C LEU A 107 -3.74 3.30 52.15
N SER A 108 -3.46 2.01 51.88
CA SER A 108 -2.40 1.27 52.58
C SER A 108 -0.99 1.75 52.22
N GLU A 109 -0.73 2.10 50.97
CA GLU A 109 0.53 2.70 50.49
C GLU A 109 0.67 4.12 51.02
N VAL A 110 -0.39 4.92 50.95
CA VAL A 110 -0.42 6.30 51.47
C VAL A 110 -0.14 6.31 52.98
N LYS A 111 -0.77 5.41 53.75
CA LYS A 111 -0.52 5.25 55.19
C LYS A 111 0.94 4.94 55.48
N LYS A 112 1.49 3.93 54.81
CA LYS A 112 2.91 3.58 54.94
C LYS A 112 3.81 4.78 54.62
N ARG A 113 3.50 5.52 53.55
CA ARG A 113 4.31 6.68 53.12
C ARG A 113 4.25 7.81 54.15
N VAL A 114 3.05 8.12 54.65
CA VAL A 114 2.82 9.11 55.71
C VAL A 114 3.53 8.73 57.02
N ASP A 115 3.49 7.45 57.41
CA ASP A 115 4.18 6.93 58.58
C ASP A 115 5.71 7.05 58.41
N THR A 116 6.25 6.70 57.23
CA THR A 116 7.70 6.82 56.94
C THR A 116 8.19 8.27 56.91
N LEU A 117 7.36 9.19 56.43
CA LEU A 117 7.66 10.64 56.41
C LEU A 117 7.39 11.32 57.77
N SER A 118 6.98 10.55 58.79
CA SER A 118 6.67 11.05 60.14
C SER A 118 5.69 12.22 60.14
N LEU A 119 4.76 12.26 59.17
CA LEU A 119 3.80 13.35 59.00
C LEU A 119 2.70 13.36 60.08
N GLY A 120 2.64 12.34 60.94
CA GLY A 120 1.76 12.29 62.12
C GLY A 120 0.26 12.13 61.79
N ILE A 121 -0.10 11.92 60.52
CA ILE A 121 -1.49 11.78 60.08
C ILE A 121 -1.93 10.33 60.32
N LYS A 122 -2.92 10.12 61.20
CA LYS A 122 -3.48 8.80 61.52
C LYS A 122 -4.85 8.63 60.86
N GLU A 123 -5.07 7.43 60.35
CA GLU A 123 -6.36 7.03 59.77
C GLU A 123 -7.44 6.97 60.85
N THR A 124 -8.59 7.56 60.57
CA THR A 124 -9.76 7.52 61.46
C THR A 124 -10.42 6.15 61.35
N MET A 125 -10.20 5.29 62.35
CA MET A 125 -10.76 3.93 62.43
C MET A 125 -12.20 3.89 62.95
N GLN A 126 -12.71 5.02 63.46
CA GLN A 126 -14.09 5.13 63.95
C GLN A 126 -14.99 5.73 62.87
N PRO A 127 -16.19 5.19 62.65
CA PRO A 127 -17.16 5.81 61.77
C PRO A 127 -17.48 7.24 62.26
N PRO A 128 -17.72 8.20 61.34
CA PRO A 128 -17.99 9.59 61.70
C PRO A 128 -19.21 9.67 62.60
N GLN A 129 -19.05 10.26 63.78
CA GLN A 129 -20.15 10.42 64.71
C GLN A 129 -21.07 11.56 64.27
N LYS A 130 -22.36 11.27 64.18
CA LYS A 130 -23.39 12.29 63.96
C LYS A 130 -23.48 13.15 65.22
N ILE A 131 -22.95 14.37 65.15
CA ILE A 131 -23.10 15.37 66.21
C ILE A 131 -24.59 15.75 66.24
N THR A 132 -25.32 15.20 67.20
CA THR A 132 -26.72 15.59 67.45
C THR A 132 -26.66 16.57 68.61
N VAL A 133 -26.85 17.85 68.33
CA VAL A 133 -26.94 18.88 69.35
C VAL A 133 -28.22 18.60 70.14
N LYS A 134 -28.09 18.19 71.41
CA LYS A 134 -29.22 18.24 72.34
C LYS A 134 -29.38 19.69 72.75
N GLU A 135 -30.37 20.37 72.17
CA GLU A 135 -30.86 21.62 72.71
C GLU A 135 -31.46 21.35 74.10
N GLY A 136 -30.83 21.89 75.13
CA GLY A 136 -31.42 22.01 76.47
C GLY A 136 -30.82 21.13 77.55
N GLU A 137 -29.74 21.60 78.16
CA GLU A 137 -29.54 21.57 79.61
C GLU A 137 -28.51 22.67 79.94
N GLN A 138 -29.05 23.87 80.18
CA GLN A 138 -28.38 24.93 80.92
C GLN A 138 -28.61 24.71 82.40
#